data_AF-A0A8J4FLR1-F1
#
_entry.id   AF-A0A8J4FLR1-F1
#
_cell.length_a   1.000
_cell.length_b   1.000
_cell.length_c   1.000
_cell.angle_alpha   90.00
_cell.angle_beta   90.00
_cell.angle_gamma   90.00
#
_symmetry.space_group_name_H-M   'P 1'
#
loop_
_entity.id
_entity.type
_entity.pdbx_description
1 polymer ?
#
loop_
_entity_poly.entity_id
_entity_poly.type
_entity_poly.pdbx_seq_one_letter_code
_entity_poly.pdbx_strand_id
1 'polypeptide(L)'
;MNKESDMDWFTIQPNADGTHWKGKCWYVHELIKYEFDFQFDIPATYPDTAPEIEIPELDGKTAKMYRGGKICLTIHFKPLWSKNSPHFGVAHALCLGLAPWLAAEVPFMVESGVIKPKV
;
A
#
# COMPACT_ATOMS: atom_id res chain seq x y z
N MET A 1 -5.96 -14.60 -11.00
CA MET A 1 -5.64 -13.29 -11.60
C MET A 1 -4.16 -12.91 -11.42
N ASN A 2 -3.72 -12.35 -10.29
CA ASN A 2 -2.30 -11.88 -10.17
C ASN A 2 -1.28 -13.02 -10.28
N LYS A 3 -1.49 -14.13 -9.56
CA LYS A 3 -0.62 -15.32 -9.64
C LYS A 3 -0.56 -15.95 -11.03
N GLU A 4 -1.69 -16.00 -11.72
CA GLU A 4 -1.78 -16.54 -13.09
C GLU A 4 -1.06 -15.67 -14.12
N SER A 5 -0.87 -14.39 -13.81
CA SER A 5 -0.16 -13.43 -14.66
C SER A 5 1.26 -13.15 -14.19
N ASP A 6 1.77 -13.92 -13.23
CA ASP A 6 3.09 -13.74 -12.62
C ASP A 6 3.32 -12.33 -12.03
N MET A 7 2.23 -11.71 -11.55
CA MET A 7 2.22 -10.38 -10.93
C MET A 7 1.78 -10.46 -9.46
N ASP A 8 2.12 -11.54 -8.76
CA ASP A 8 1.86 -11.62 -7.31
C ASP A 8 2.69 -10.56 -6.59
N TRP A 9 2.05 -9.71 -5.78
CA TRP A 9 2.71 -8.54 -5.19
C TRP A 9 2.32 -8.26 -3.73
N PHE A 10 1.39 -9.03 -3.15
CA PHE A 10 1.07 -8.91 -1.73
C PHE A 10 0.41 -10.17 -1.16
N THR A 11 0.49 -10.31 0.17
CA THR A 11 -0.37 -11.16 0.99
C THR A 11 -0.99 -10.30 2.08
N ILE A 12 -2.20 -10.62 2.51
CA ILE A 12 -2.91 -9.87 3.54
C ILE A 12 -3.83 -10.78 4.34
N GLN A 13 -3.97 -10.49 5.63
CA GLN A 13 -4.87 -11.19 6.55
C GLN A 13 -5.56 -10.21 7.50
N PRO A 14 -6.87 -10.36 7.75
CA PRO A 14 -7.57 -9.64 8.79
C PRO A 14 -7.31 -10.25 10.17
N ASN A 15 -7.54 -9.45 11.21
CA ASN A 15 -7.83 -9.94 12.56
C ASN A 15 -9.23 -10.59 12.62
N ALA A 16 -9.61 -11.10 13.80
CA ALA A 16 -10.82 -11.92 13.96
C ALA A 16 -12.14 -11.20 13.64
N ASP A 17 -12.21 -9.89 13.87
CA ASP A 17 -13.39 -9.06 13.61
C ASP A 17 -13.32 -8.30 12.26
N GLY A 18 -12.21 -8.43 11.53
CA GLY A 18 -12.01 -7.79 10.23
C GLY A 18 -11.75 -6.29 10.28
N THR A 19 -11.51 -5.70 11.45
CA THR A 19 -11.29 -4.26 11.59
C THR A 19 -9.83 -3.86 11.41
N HIS A 20 -8.89 -4.78 11.58
CA HIS A 20 -7.46 -4.53 11.44
C HIS A 20 -6.84 -5.55 10.49
N TRP A 21 -6.07 -5.06 9.52
CA TRP A 21 -5.46 -5.91 8.50
C TRP A 21 -3.96 -5.72 8.50
N LYS A 22 -3.24 -6.84 8.36
CA LYS A 22 -1.78 -6.87 8.22
C LYS A 22 -1.38 -7.72 7.05
N GLY A 23 -0.25 -7.40 6.43
CA GLY A 23 0.22 -8.12 5.27
C GLY A 23 1.66 -7.81 4.91
N LYS A 24 2.12 -8.45 3.86
CA LYS A 24 3.37 -8.16 3.19
C LYS A 24 3.08 -7.73 1.77
N CYS A 25 3.70 -6.66 1.31
CA CYS A 25 3.68 -6.25 -0.09
C CYS A 25 5.11 -6.25 -0.63
N TRP A 26 5.27 -6.42 -1.93
CA TRP A 26 6.58 -6.36 -2.54
C TRP A 26 6.56 -5.73 -3.92
N TYR A 27 7.71 -5.18 -4.30
CA TYR A 27 7.93 -4.54 -5.58
C TYR A 27 9.27 -5.01 -6.15
N VAL A 28 9.28 -5.37 -7.44
CA VAL A 28 10.49 -5.79 -8.15
C VAL A 28 11.04 -4.58 -8.89
N HIS A 29 12.27 -4.19 -8.56
CA HIS A 29 13.00 -3.13 -9.23
C HIS A 29 14.42 -3.62 -9.54
N GLU A 30 14.85 -3.49 -10.80
CA GLU A 30 16.14 -4.00 -11.29
C GLU A 30 16.40 -5.48 -10.95
N LEU A 31 15.39 -6.33 -11.16
CA LEU A 31 15.42 -7.77 -10.86
C LEU A 31 15.61 -8.12 -9.37
N ILE A 32 15.50 -7.14 -8.48
CA ILE A 32 15.58 -7.31 -7.03
C ILE A 32 14.19 -7.11 -6.43
N LYS A 33 13.76 -8.06 -5.60
CA LYS A 33 12.50 -7.97 -4.84
C LYS A 33 12.71 -7.18 -3.55
N TYR A 34 11.95 -6.11 -3.38
CA TYR A 34 11.86 -5.33 -2.14
C TYR A 34 10.54 -5.67 -1.45
N GLU A 35 10.60 -6.15 -0.20
CA GLU A 35 9.43 -6.62 0.55
C GLU A 35 9.21 -5.80 1.82
N PHE A 36 7.96 -5.39 2.03
CA PHE A 36 7.56 -4.54 3.13
C PHE A 36 6.37 -5.07 3.92
N ASP A 37 6.41 -4.89 5.24
CA ASP A 37 5.27 -5.13 6.12
C ASP A 37 4.34 -3.91 6.08
N PHE A 38 3.06 -4.14 5.82
CA PHE A 38 2.04 -3.10 5.80
C PHE A 38 0.84 -3.46 6.67
N GLN A 39 0.12 -2.44 7.12
CA GLN A 39 -1.10 -2.59 7.90
C GLN A 39 -2.09 -1.46 7.64
N PHE A 40 -3.35 -1.66 8.01
CA PHE A 40 -4.35 -0.60 8.10
C PHE A 40 -5.53 -1.02 8.98
N ASP A 41 -6.24 -0.01 9.49
CA ASP A 41 -7.55 -0.19 10.12
C ASP A 41 -8.67 0.13 9.13
N ILE A 42 -9.79 -0.57 9.28
CA ILE A 42 -11.05 -0.23 8.61
C ILE A 42 -11.69 0.94 9.36
N PRO A 43 -11.90 2.10 8.70
CA PRO A 43 -12.52 3.24 9.36
C PRO A 43 -13.98 2.95 9.70
N ALA A 44 -14.51 3.58 10.74
CA ALA A 44 -15.92 3.41 11.16
C ALA A 44 -16.93 3.81 10.06
N THR A 45 -16.51 4.67 9.13
CA THR A 45 -17.28 5.13 7.97
C THR A 45 -17.00 4.33 6.69
N TYR A 46 -16.32 3.19 6.78
CA TYR A 46 -16.12 2.31 5.63
C TYR A 46 -17.46 1.74 5.14
N PRO A 47 -17.71 1.66 3.81
CA PRO A 47 -16.80 1.92 2.70
C PRO A 47 -16.74 3.38 2.19
N ASP A 48 -17.49 4.32 2.76
CA ASP A 48 -17.48 5.72 2.30
C ASP A 48 -16.11 6.37 2.45
N THR A 49 -15.37 5.98 3.48
CA THR A 49 -13.97 6.38 3.68
C THR A 49 -13.03 5.21 3.38
N ALA A 50 -12.04 5.45 2.52
CA ALA A 50 -10.99 4.47 2.24
C ALA A 50 -10.10 4.25 3.48
N PRO A 51 -9.56 3.02 3.69
CA PRO A 51 -8.58 2.78 4.73
C PRO A 51 -7.27 3.54 4.46
N GLU A 52 -6.59 3.97 5.52
CA GLU A 52 -5.27 4.58 5.44
C GLU A 52 -4.20 3.50 5.56
N ILE A 53 -3.46 3.25 4.48
CA ILE A 53 -2.44 2.21 4.41
C ILE A 53 -1.14 2.70 5.02
N GLU A 54 -0.55 1.88 5.88
CA GLU A 54 0.68 2.19 6.62
C GLU A 54 1.79 1.22 6.27
N ILE A 55 3.00 1.74 6.05
CA ILE A 55 4.25 0.98 5.93
C ILE A 55 5.24 1.57 6.95
N PRO A 56 5.18 1.16 8.23
CA PRO A 56 5.94 1.80 9.30
C PRO A 56 7.46 1.79 9.08
N GLU A 57 8.02 0.77 8.42
CA GLU A 57 9.46 0.68 8.18
C GLU A 57 10.00 1.70 7.15
N LEU A 58 9.10 2.40 6.45
CA LEU A 58 9.43 3.46 5.50
C LEU A 58 9.23 4.88 6.05
N ASP A 59 8.80 5.02 7.31
CA ASP A 59 8.58 6.34 7.92
C ASP A 59 9.87 7.18 7.89
N GLY A 60 9.75 8.41 7.42
CA GLY A 60 10.87 9.34 7.23
C GLY A 60 11.80 9.05 6.04
N LYS A 61 11.57 8.00 5.25
CA LYS A 61 12.42 7.66 4.07
C LYS A 61 11.96 8.29 2.76
N THR A 62 10.73 8.80 2.70
CA THR A 62 10.20 9.55 1.55
C THR A 62 9.36 10.73 2.02
N ALA A 63 9.29 11.78 1.20
CA ALA A 63 8.38 12.91 1.37
C ALA A 63 6.90 12.54 1.10
N LYS A 64 6.62 11.42 0.41
CA LYS A 64 5.26 10.94 0.12
C LYS A 64 4.70 10.04 1.22
N MET A 65 4.92 10.42 2.47
CA MET A 65 4.47 9.70 3.64
C MET A 65 4.10 10.69 4.75
N TYR A 66 3.01 10.42 5.45
CA TYR A 66 2.65 11.12 6.68
C TYR A 66 3.26 10.41 7.89
N ARG A 67 3.32 11.13 9.01
CA ARG A 67 3.85 10.61 10.28
C ARG A 67 3.22 9.27 10.65
N GLY A 68 4.05 8.31 11.07
CA GLY A 68 3.59 6.97 11.48
C GLY A 68 3.50 5.98 10.33
N GLY A 69 4.10 6.28 9.17
CA GLY A 69 4.19 5.33 8.06
C GLY A 69 3.00 5.36 7.08
N LYS A 70 2.04 6.28 7.26
CA LYS A 70 0.85 6.40 6.39
C LYS A 70 1.24 6.90 5.01
N ILE A 71 0.95 6.13 3.96
CA ILE A 71 1.34 6.52 2.59
C ILE A 71 0.56 7.75 2.13
N CYS A 72 1.25 8.72 1.54
CA CYS A 72 0.59 9.89 0.93
C CYS A 72 0.13 9.54 -0.48
N LEU A 73 -1.15 9.19 -0.62
CA LEU A 73 -1.77 8.93 -1.91
C LEU A 73 -1.87 10.20 -2.78
N THR A 74 -2.06 10.00 -4.08
CA THR A 74 -2.27 11.11 -5.01
C THR A 74 -3.60 11.82 -4.75
N ILE A 75 -3.67 13.10 -5.12
CA ILE A 75 -4.88 13.92 -4.99
C ILE A 75 -6.09 13.33 -5.73
N HIS A 76 -5.85 12.47 -6.73
CA HIS A 76 -6.90 11.84 -7.54
C HIS A 76 -7.59 10.66 -6.84
N PHE A 77 -6.94 10.05 -5.84
CA PHE A 77 -7.46 8.84 -5.20
C PHE A 77 -8.77 9.09 -4.45
N LYS A 78 -8.84 10.16 -3.63
CA LYS A 78 -10.05 10.47 -2.83
C LYS A 78 -11.29 10.75 -3.71
N PRO A 79 -11.23 11.59 -4.77
CA PRO A 79 -12.36 11.76 -5.69
C PRO A 79 -12.75 10.47 -6.42
N LEU A 80 -11.76 9.64 -6.81
CA LEU A 80 -12.03 8.37 -7.46
C LEU A 80 -12.76 7.40 -6.52
N TRP A 81 -12.31 7.29 -5.27
CA TRP A 81 -12.96 6.46 -4.25
C TRP A 81 -14.39 6.91 -3.98
N SER A 82 -14.59 8.21 -3.72
CA SER A 82 -15.91 8.76 -3.39
C SER A 82 -16.95 8.53 -4.49
N LYS A 83 -16.56 8.61 -5.76
CA LYS A 83 -17.46 8.35 -6.89
C LYS A 83 -17.86 6.88 -7.05
N ASN A 84 -17.08 5.96 -6.47
CA ASN A 84 -17.29 4.52 -6.63
C ASN A 84 -17.69 3.83 -5.31
N SER A 85 -17.79 4.54 -4.18
CA SER A 85 -18.43 3.99 -2.97
C SER A 85 -19.89 3.65 -3.27
N PRO A 86 -20.41 2.48 -2.85
CA PRO A 86 -19.79 1.44 -2.02
C PRO A 86 -19.20 0.25 -2.83
N HIS A 87 -19.02 0.38 -4.14
CA HIS A 87 -18.51 -0.69 -5.00
C HIS A 87 -17.02 -0.99 -4.79
N PHE A 88 -16.26 -0.02 -4.27
CA PHE A 88 -14.86 -0.20 -3.93
C PHE A 88 -14.67 -0.85 -2.55
N GLY A 89 -13.53 -1.51 -2.38
CA GLY A 89 -13.17 -2.13 -1.10
C GLY A 89 -11.68 -2.35 -0.97
N VAL A 90 -11.26 -3.21 -0.04
CA VAL A 90 -9.83 -3.43 0.30
C VAL A 90 -8.97 -3.71 -0.94
N ALA A 91 -9.39 -4.62 -1.83
CA ALA A 91 -8.65 -4.91 -3.05
C ALA A 91 -8.44 -3.66 -3.94
N HIS A 92 -9.45 -2.80 -4.04
CA HIS A 92 -9.36 -1.54 -4.79
C HIS A 92 -8.44 -0.53 -4.09
N ALA A 93 -8.46 -0.45 -2.76
CA ALA A 93 -7.53 0.41 -2.00
C ALA A 93 -6.07 -0.02 -2.22
N LEU A 94 -5.80 -1.33 -2.24
CA LEU A 94 -4.47 -1.87 -2.54
C LEU A 94 -4.06 -1.58 -4.00
N CYS A 95 -4.90 -1.92 -4.98
CA CYS A 95 -4.55 -1.79 -6.39
C CYS A 95 -4.50 -0.34 -6.89
N LEU A 96 -5.34 0.57 -6.37
CA LEU A 96 -5.42 1.96 -6.83
C LEU A 96 -4.67 2.94 -5.93
N GLY A 97 -4.35 2.53 -4.71
CA GLY A 97 -3.61 3.33 -3.73
C GLY A 97 -2.18 2.82 -3.54
N LEU A 98 -2.03 1.65 -2.94
CA LEU A 98 -0.72 1.10 -2.55
C LEU A 98 0.16 0.75 -3.76
N ALA A 99 -0.35 0.03 -4.76
CA ALA A 99 0.46 -0.40 -5.90
C ALA A 99 1.06 0.77 -6.70
N PRO A 100 0.30 1.82 -7.09
CA PRO A 100 0.86 2.99 -7.75
C PRO A 100 1.85 3.76 -6.86
N TRP A 101 1.63 3.78 -5.54
CA TRP A 101 2.55 4.39 -4.59
C TRP A 101 3.88 3.63 -4.53
N LEU A 102 3.85 2.29 -4.45
CA LEU A 102 5.06 1.45 -4.50
C LEU A 102 5.82 1.67 -5.81
N ALA A 103 5.11 1.73 -6.93
CA ALA A 103 5.71 1.93 -8.25
C ALA A 103 6.45 3.27 -8.40
N ALA A 104 6.00 4.32 -7.69
CA ALA A 104 6.66 5.62 -7.70
C ALA A 104 7.78 5.71 -6.64
N GLU A 105 7.51 5.26 -5.42
CA GLU A 105 8.37 5.55 -4.27
C GLU A 105 9.46 4.52 -4.05
N VAL A 106 9.26 3.24 -4.40
CA VAL A 106 10.30 2.21 -4.24
C VAL A 106 11.52 2.52 -5.13
N PRO A 107 11.39 2.78 -6.44
CA PRO A 107 12.54 3.16 -7.28
C PRO A 107 13.27 4.38 -6.72
N PHE A 108 12.53 5.44 -6.36
CA PHE A 108 13.11 6.65 -5.78
C PHE A 108 13.94 6.36 -4.53
N MET A 109 13.42 5.57 -3.59
CA MET A 109 14.13 5.24 -2.35
C MET A 109 15.32 4.29 -2.58
N VAL A 110 15.27 3.41 -3.60
CA VAL A 110 16.41 2.57 -3.98
C VAL A 110 17.52 3.43 -4.57
N GLU A 111 17.19 4.28 -5.53
CA GLU A 111 18.15 5.18 -6.20
C GLU A 111 18.77 6.19 -5.21
N SER A 112 18.00 6.66 -4.23
CA SER A 112 18.51 7.54 -3.17
C SER A 112 19.30 6.79 -2.08
N GLY A 113 19.35 5.45 -2.13
CA GLY A 113 20.10 4.61 -1.20
C GLY A 113 19.53 4.51 0.21
N VAL A 114 18.27 4.92 0.44
CA VAL A 114 17.62 4.92 1.77
C VAL A 114 16.97 3.58 2.12
N ILE A 115 16.69 2.75 1.12
CA ILE A 115 16.30 1.35 1.29
C ILE A 115 17.30 0.44 0.58
N LYS A 116 17.50 -0.75 1.14
CA LYS A 116 18.37 -1.79 0.60
C LYS A 116 17.58 -3.09 0.53
N PRO A 117 17.91 -4.00 -0.40
CA PRO A 117 17.32 -5.32 -0.40
C PRO A 117 17.57 -6.04 0.93
N LYS A 118 16.56 -6.79 1.39
CA LYS A 118 16.71 -7.71 2.51
C LYS A 118 17.53 -8.90 1.99
N VAL A 119 18.76 -9.04 2.51
CA VAL A 119 19.69 -10.15 2.20
C VAL A 119 19.20 -11.42 2.87
#